data_AF-A0A955PVT2-F1
#
_entry.id   AF-A0A955PVT2-F1
#
_cell.length_a   1.000
_cell.length_b   1.000
_cell.length_c   1.000
_cell.angle_alpha   90.00
_cell.angle_beta   90.00
_cell.angle_gamma   90.00
#
_symmetry.space_group_name_H-M   'P 1'
#
loop_
_entity.id
_entity.type
_entity.pdbx_description
1 polymer ?
#
loop_
_entity_poly.entity_id
_entity_poly.type
_entity_poly.pdbx_seq_one_letter_code
_entity_poly.pdbx_strand_id
1 'polypeptide(L)' 'MPIRHRERHRTDRIGWLRAAVLGANDGIVSTASLLLGVSSANATHSDVLIAGVAGLVAGAMSMAAGEYVSVQSQ' A
#
# COMPACT_ATOMS: atom_id res chain seq x y z
N MET A 1 7.44 1.05 -45.32
CA MET A 1 7.88 1.28 -43.93
C MET A 1 6.72 1.88 -43.15
N PRO A 2 6.16 1.25 -42.11
CA PRO A 2 5.09 1.87 -41.35
C PRO A 2 5.69 2.97 -40.47
N ILE A 3 5.10 4.16 -40.54
CA ILE A 3 5.45 5.30 -39.71
C ILE A 3 4.96 4.97 -38.29
N ARG A 4 5.90 4.68 -37.37
CA ARG A 4 5.59 4.49 -35.94
C ARG A 4 5.07 5.83 -35.39
N HIS A 5 3.76 5.93 -35.18
CA HIS A 5 3.18 7.01 -34.41
C HIS A 5 3.73 6.93 -32.97
N ARG A 6 4.49 7.94 -32.54
CA ARG A 6 4.88 8.08 -31.13
C ARG A 6 3.65 8.56 -30.35
N GLU A 7 2.84 7.62 -29.89
CA GLU A 7 1.84 7.91 -28.86
C GLU A 7 2.57 8.33 -27.59
N ARG A 8 2.39 9.59 -27.19
CA ARG A 8 2.94 10.14 -25.95
C ARG A 8 2.07 9.63 -24.80
N HIS A 9 2.21 8.35 -24.46
CA HIS A 9 1.49 7.77 -23.34
C HIS A 9 1.93 8.47 -22.05
N ARG A 10 0.98 9.13 -21.39
CA ARG A 10 1.18 9.83 -20.12
C ARG A 10 1.16 8.84 -18.94
N THR A 11 1.72 7.64 -19.15
CA THR A 11 1.60 6.48 -18.24
C THR A 11 2.34 6.68 -16.92
N ASP A 12 3.37 7.53 -16.89
CA ASP A 12 4.16 7.79 -15.67
C ASP A 12 3.29 8.35 -14.53
N ARG A 13 2.25 9.14 -14.86
CA ARG A 13 1.28 9.63 -13.86
C ARG A 13 0.19 8.62 -13.49
N ILE A 14 0.14 7.47 -14.14
CA ILE A 14 -0.82 6.40 -13.81
C ILE A 14 -0.16 5.37 -12.88
N GLY A 15 1.17 5.22 -12.94
CA GLY A 15 1.94 4.33 -12.08
C GLY A 15 1.76 4.60 -10.58
N TRP A 16 2.01 5.83 -10.13
CA TRP A 16 1.85 6.21 -8.71
C TRP A 16 0.40 6.08 -8.23
N LEU A 17 -0.58 6.37 -9.09
CA LEU A 17 -1.99 6.26 -8.75
C LEU A 17 -2.38 4.78 -8.57
N ARG A 18 -1.90 3.90 -9.46
CA ARG A 18 -2.11 2.46 -9.34
C ARG A 18 -1.45 1.91 -8.08
N ALA A 19 -0.21 2.32 -7.76
CA ALA A 19 0.47 1.93 -6.53
C ALA A 19 -0.29 2.40 -5.28
N ALA A 20 -0.80 3.63 -5.29
CA ALA A 20 -1.60 4.17 -4.20
C ALA A 20 -2.93 3.43 -4.02
N VAL A 21 -3.64 3.11 -5.10
CA VAL A 21 -4.93 2.38 -5.03
C VAL A 21 -4.74 0.95 -4.55
N LEU A 22 -3.76 0.22 -5.10
CA LEU A 22 -3.45 -1.14 -4.64
C LEU A 22 -2.96 -1.12 -3.19
N GLY A 23 -2.12 -0.16 -2.83
CA GLY A 23 -1.66 0.00 -1.45
C GLY A 23 -2.79 0.32 -0.47
N ALA A 24 -3.75 1.17 -0.85
CA ALA A 24 -4.92 1.44 -0.02
C ALA A 24 -5.81 0.19 0.15
N ASN A 25 -6.03 -0.56 -0.93
CA ASN A 25 -6.79 -1.81 -0.89
C ASN A 25 -6.15 -2.83 0.05
N ASP A 26 -4.86 -3.07 -0.11
CA ASP A 26 -4.13 -4.06 0.69
C ASP A 26 -3.97 -3.60 2.14
N GLY A 27 -3.83 -2.28 2.36
CA GLY A 27 -3.79 -1.66 3.67
C GLY A 27 -5.08 -1.87 4.46
N ILE A 28 -6.25 -1.63 3.85
CA ILE A 28 -7.55 -1.82 4.52
C ILE A 28 -7.75 -3.28 4.88
N VAL A 29 -7.53 -4.21 3.95
CA VAL A 29 -7.75 -5.65 4.18
C VAL A 29 -6.78 -6.17 5.25
N SER A 30 -5.51 -5.78 5.19
CA SER A 30 -4.50 -6.22 6.16
C SER A 30 -4.75 -5.65 7.55
N THR A 31 -5.09 -4.37 7.68
CA THR A 31 -5.40 -3.76 8.98
C THR A 31 -6.69 -4.33 9.57
N ALA A 32 -7.73 -4.54 8.76
CA ALA A 32 -8.96 -5.18 9.23
C ALA A 32 -8.71 -6.61 9.73
N SER A 33 -7.93 -7.40 8.98
CA SER A 33 -7.57 -8.77 9.37
C SER A 33 -6.73 -8.81 10.65
N LEU A 34 -5.77 -7.89 10.79
CA LEU A 34 -4.97 -7.72 12.01
C LEU A 34 -5.86 -7.39 13.22
N LEU A 35 -6.73 -6.39 13.09
CA LEU A 35 -7.64 -5.98 14.16
C LEU A 35 -8.60 -7.09 14.56
N LEU A 36 -9.14 -7.82 13.58
CA LEU A 36 -9.97 -9.00 13.83
C LEU A 36 -9.19 -10.07 14.61
N GLY A 37 -7.96 -10.39 14.20
CA GLY A 37 -7.11 -11.34 14.90
C GLY A 37 -6.80 -10.92 16.35
N VAL A 38 -6.39 -9.67 16.54
CA VAL A 38 -6.09 -9.12 17.89
C VAL A 38 -7.34 -9.11 18.77
N SER A 39 -8.49 -8.69 18.23
CA SER A 39 -9.75 -8.68 18.97
C SER A 39 -10.22 -10.09 19.36
N SER A 40 -10.02 -11.08 18.49
CA SER A 40 -10.36 -12.48 18.77
C SER A 40 -9.50 -13.10 19.87
N ALA A 41 -8.31 -12.56 20.12
CA ALA A 41 -7.40 -12.98 21.17
C ALA A 41 -7.77 -12.41 22.56
N ASN A 42 -9.00 -11.91 22.73
CA ASN A 42 -9.50 -11.35 23.98
C ASN A 42 -8.71 -10.11 24.46
N ALA A 43 -8.12 -9.37 23.51
CA ALA A 43 -7.35 -8.16 23.77
C ALA A 43 -8.24 -6.99 24.21
N THR A 44 -7.67 -6.06 24.99
CA THR A 44 -8.41 -4.87 25.43
C THR A 44 -8.61 -3.88 24.27
N HIS A 45 -9.57 -2.96 24.40
CA HIS A 45 -9.78 -1.89 23.40
C HIS A 45 -8.51 -1.05 23.16
N SER A 46 -7.72 -0.79 24.20
CA SER A 46 -6.44 -0.08 24.07
C SER A 46 -5.44 -0.86 23.23
N ASP A 47 -5.34 -2.18 23.43
CA ASP A 47 -4.41 -3.03 22.67
C ASP A 47 -4.77 -3.08 21.19
N VAL A 48 -6.08 -3.19 20.89
CA VAL A 48 -6.61 -3.18 19.53
C VAL A 48 -6.29 -1.85 18.83
N LEU A 49 -6.47 -0.72 19.52
CA LEU A 49 -6.12 0.61 18.98
C LEU A 49 -4.63 0.77 18.71
N ILE A 50 -3.79 0.36 19.67
CA ILE A 50 -2.32 0.41 19.51
C ILE A 50 -1.89 -0.46 18.33
N ALA A 51 -2.38 -1.70 18.26
CA ALA A 51 -2.07 -2.62 17.17
C ALA A 51 -2.52 -2.08 15.80
N GLY A 52 -3.72 -1.48 15.73
CA GLY A 52 -4.24 -0.86 14.51
C GLY A 52 -3.39 0.29 14.01
N VAL A 53 -3.06 1.24 14.89
CA VAL A 53 -2.23 2.40 14.52
C VAL A 53 -0.81 1.96 14.15
N ALA A 54 -0.21 1.07 14.94
CA ALA A 54 1.12 0.55 14.65
C ALA A 54 1.16 -0.19 13.31
N GLY A 55 0.17 -1.05 13.04
CA GLY A 55 0.05 -1.80 11.79
C GLY A 55 -0.15 -0.88 10.58
N LEU A 56 -0.97 0.16 10.71
CA LEU A 56 -1.19 1.14 9.64
C LEU A 56 0.10 1.91 9.31
N VAL A 57 0.81 2.41 10.33
CA VAL A 57 2.07 3.16 10.13
C VAL A 57 3.14 2.25 9.53
N ALA A 58 3.30 1.03 10.05
CA ALA A 58 4.27 0.07 9.53
C ALA A 58 3.97 -0.33 8.08
N GLY A 59 2.69 -0.57 7.74
CA GLY A 59 2.25 -0.90 6.40
C GLY A 59 2.50 0.24 5.40
N ALA A 60 2.14 1.48 5.78
CA ALA A 60 2.37 2.65 4.95
C ALA A 60 3.86 2.91 4.69
N MET A 61 4.71 2.78 5.72
CA MET A 61 6.16 2.91 5.57
C MET A 61 6.73 1.81 4.67
N SER A 62 6.28 0.56 4.81
CA SER A 62 6.73 -0.55 3.98
C SER A 62 6.39 -0.35 2.50
N MET A 63 5.18 0.11 2.18
CA MET A 63 4.77 0.41 0.81
C MET A 63 5.55 1.59 0.21
N ALA A 64 5.77 2.65 0.98
CA ALA A 64 6.57 3.79 0.55
C ALA A 64 8.04 3.41 0.30
N ALA A 65 8.62 2.61 1.20
CA ALA A 65 9.98 2.10 1.05
C ALA A 65 10.11 1.15 -0.15
N GLY A 66 9.13 0.27 -0.37
CA GLY A 66 9.10 -0.64 -1.51
C GLY A 66 9.08 0.10 -2.85
N GLU A 67 8.25 1.13 -2.97
CA GLU A 67 8.21 1.98 -4.16
C GLU A 67 9.53 2.74 -4.35
N TYR A 68 10.09 3.34 -3.28
CA TYR A 68 11.38 4.02 -3.36
C TYR A 68 12.51 3.11 -3.85
N VAL A 69 12.60 1.89 -3.32
CA VAL A 69 13.61 0.91 -3.74
C VAL A 69 13.36 0.46 -5.19
N SER A 70 12.11 0.26 -5.59
CA SER A 70 11.76 -0.10 -6.97
C SER A 70 12.19 0.97 -7.98
N VAL A 71 12.07 2.26 -7.63
CA VAL A 71 12.50 3.36 -8.50
C VAL A 71 14.02 3.47 -8.57
N GLN A 72 14.73 3.20 -7.46
CA GLN A 72 16.19 3.24 -7.42
C GLN A 72 16.88 2.05 -8.09
N SER A 73 16.14 0.96 -8.35
CA SER A 73 16.67 -0.26 -8.99
C SER A 73 16.30 -0.37 -10.47
N GLN A 74 15.55 0.61 -11.01
CA GLN A 74 15.29 0.79 -12.45
C GLN A 74 16.40 1.61 -13.11
#